data_AF-X1NL44-F1
#
_entry.id   AF-X1NL44-F1
#
_cell.length_a   1.000
_cell.length_b   1.000
_cell.length_c   1.000
_cell.angle_alpha   90.00
_cell.angle_beta   90.00
_cell.angle_gamma   90.00
#
_symmetry.space_group_name_H-M   'P 1'
#
loop_
_entity.id
_entity.type
_entity.pdbx_description
1 polymer ?
#
loop_
_entity_poly.entity_id
_entity_poly.type
_entity_poly.pdbx_seq_one_letter_code
_entity_poly.pdbx_strand_id
1 'polypeptide(L)'
;MKEIVVISGKGGTGKTSIVASLAALAKSKVMVDCDVDAADLYLLLQPVTQEEGEFWSGQKAVIDRDKCTQCGLCQEVCRFEAIEDFRVDPISCEGCGFCCNVCPEEAITMQENLSGYWFISETHYGPLVHARLGVAQENSGKLVA
;
A
#
# COMPACT_ATOMS: atom_id res chain seq x y z
N MET A 1 -11.33 19.25 18.62
CA MET A 1 -10.11 18.43 18.77
C MET A 1 -8.93 19.29 18.35
N LYS A 2 -7.74 19.11 18.94
CA LYS A 2 -6.52 19.81 18.48
C LYS A 2 -5.68 18.83 17.68
N GLU A 3 -5.20 19.26 16.53
CA GLU A 3 -4.37 18.45 15.63
C GLU A 3 -2.96 19.02 15.57
N ILE A 4 -1.97 18.14 15.60
CA ILE A 4 -0.55 18.47 15.45
C ILE A 4 -0.01 17.60 14.34
N VAL A 5 0.30 18.21 13.20
CA VAL A 5 0.88 17.51 12.05
C VAL A 5 2.38 17.76 12.05
N VAL A 6 3.16 16.69 11.99
CA VAL A 6 4.63 16.76 11.93
C VAL A 6 5.09 16.33 10.54
N ILE A 7 5.67 17.27 9.79
CA ILE A 7 6.18 17.05 8.43
C ILE A 7 7.68 17.34 8.36
N SER A 8 8.39 16.74 7.41
CA SER A 8 9.82 17.02 7.17
C SER A 8 10.22 16.62 5.75
N GLY A 9 11.39 17.09 5.30
CA GLY A 9 12.04 16.59 4.08
C GLY A 9 12.60 15.16 4.22
N LYS A 10 13.20 14.68 3.13
CA LYS A 10 13.88 13.37 3.03
C LYS A 10 15.24 13.37 3.76
N GLY A 11 15.78 12.18 4.07
CA GLY A 11 17.16 12.03 4.54
C GLY A 11 17.36 11.94 6.06
N GLY A 12 16.46 11.27 6.79
CA GLY A 12 16.71 10.96 8.20
C GLY A 12 16.66 12.17 9.14
N THR A 13 15.65 13.02 8.97
CA THR A 13 15.46 14.27 9.74
C THR A 13 15.05 14.08 11.21
N GLY A 14 14.93 12.85 11.69
CA GLY A 14 14.59 12.52 13.08
C GLY A 14 13.12 12.72 13.45
N LYS A 15 12.23 12.82 12.46
CA LYS A 15 10.79 13.10 12.65
C LYS A 15 10.12 12.06 13.56
N THR A 16 10.32 10.78 13.29
CA THR A 16 9.78 9.67 14.10
C THR A 16 10.27 9.74 15.55
N SER A 17 11.56 10.05 15.77
CA SER A 17 12.13 10.18 17.11
C SER A 17 11.51 11.34 17.91
N ILE A 18 11.27 12.48 17.25
CA ILE A 18 10.58 13.63 17.86
C ILE A 18 9.12 13.27 18.18
N VAL A 19 8.42 12.62 17.24
CA VAL A 19 7.03 12.19 17.45
C VAL A 19 6.93 11.19 18.60
N ALA A 20 7.84 10.22 18.70
CA ALA A 20 7.89 9.26 19.82
C ALA A 20 8.17 9.95 21.17
N SER A 21 9.03 10.98 21.18
CA SER A 21 9.28 11.77 22.39
C SER A 21 8.04 12.59 22.80
N LEU A 22 7.36 13.20 21.83
CA LEU A 22 6.09 13.89 22.06
C LEU A 22 5.01 12.91 22.54
N ALA A 23 5.01 11.69 22.00
CA ALA A 23 4.14 10.61 22.45
C ALA A 23 4.35 10.29 23.94
N ALA A 24 5.58 10.27 24.42
CA ALA A 24 5.84 10.03 25.84
C ALA A 24 5.37 11.18 26.76
N LEU A 25 5.44 12.43 26.28
CA LEU A 25 5.20 13.62 27.11
C LEU A 25 3.75 14.10 27.10
N ALA A 26 3.07 14.01 25.96
CA ALA A 26 1.71 14.51 25.80
C ALA A 26 0.70 13.57 26.48
N LYS A 27 -0.30 14.14 27.15
CA LYS A 27 -1.41 13.39 27.76
C LYS A 27 -2.66 13.44 26.87
N SER A 28 -3.50 12.42 26.94
CA SER A 28 -4.80 12.34 26.25
C SER A 28 -4.72 12.62 24.75
N LYS A 29 -4.22 11.64 23.98
CA LYS A 29 -3.94 11.78 22.55
C LYS A 29 -4.18 10.47 21.80
N VAL A 30 -4.30 10.60 20.49
CA VAL A 30 -4.22 9.51 19.53
C VAL A 30 -3.03 9.81 18.63
N MET A 31 -2.23 8.80 18.35
CA MET A 31 -1.08 8.89 17.47
C MET A 31 -1.44 8.28 16.13
N VAL A 32 -0.95 8.89 15.05
CA VAL A 32 -1.18 8.42 13.70
C VAL A 32 0.16 8.43 12.97
N ASP A 33 0.56 7.30 12.42
CA ASP A 33 1.71 7.20 11.52
C ASP A 33 1.21 7.16 10.07
N CYS A 34 1.31 8.30 9.40
CA CYS A 34 0.88 8.47 8.01
C CYS A 34 2.00 8.15 7.00
N ASP A 35 3.23 7.86 7.46
CA ASP A 35 4.33 7.48 6.57
C ASP A 35 4.29 5.96 6.36
N VAL A 36 3.31 5.49 5.61
CA VAL A 36 3.05 4.06 5.43
C VAL A 36 4.18 3.33 4.70
N ASP A 37 4.87 4.03 3.79
CA ASP A 37 5.98 3.47 3.00
C ASP A 37 7.14 3.02 3.90
N ALA A 38 7.35 3.72 5.02
CA ALA A 38 8.34 3.40 6.04
C ALA A 38 7.82 3.76 7.44
N ALA A 39 6.73 3.10 7.86
CA ALA A 39 6.10 3.38 9.15
C ALA A 39 7.04 2.94 10.27
N ASP A 40 7.78 3.87 10.87
CA ASP A 40 8.80 3.56 11.87
C ASP A 40 8.28 3.69 13.30
N LEU A 41 7.14 4.36 13.53
CA LEU A 41 6.71 4.68 14.88
C LEU A 41 6.36 3.41 15.69
N TYR A 42 5.85 2.37 15.02
CA TYR A 42 5.56 1.10 15.68
C TYR A 42 6.83 0.42 16.24
N LEU A 43 8.00 0.65 15.64
CA LEU A 43 9.27 0.07 16.11
C LEU A 43 9.68 0.66 17.47
N LEU A 44 9.40 1.95 17.66
CA LEU A 44 9.73 2.67 18.90
C LEU A 44 8.69 2.48 19.99
N LEU A 45 7.41 2.44 19.63
CA LEU A 45 6.31 2.40 20.59
C LEU A 45 5.83 0.99 20.94
N GLN A 46 6.29 -0.03 20.19
CA GLN A 46 5.99 -1.45 20.39
C GLN A 46 4.51 -1.72 20.70
N PRO A 47 3.60 -1.30 19.79
CA PRO A 47 2.17 -1.41 20.01
C PRO A 47 1.68 -2.87 20.02
N VAL A 48 0.54 -3.10 20.66
CA VAL A 48 -0.23 -4.34 20.55
C VAL A 48 -1.45 -4.09 19.66
N THR A 49 -1.50 -4.75 18.51
CA THR A 49 -2.63 -4.67 17.57
C THR A 49 -3.92 -5.09 18.25
N GLN A 50 -4.95 -4.23 18.15
CA GLN A 50 -6.30 -4.50 18.62
C GLN A 50 -7.22 -4.87 17.44
N GLU A 51 -7.04 -4.16 16.33
CA GLU A 51 -7.80 -4.35 15.10
C GLU A 51 -6.87 -4.24 13.90
N GLU A 52 -7.15 -5.05 12.89
CA GLU A 52 -6.46 -5.09 11.61
C GLU A 52 -7.52 -5.18 10.51
N GLY A 53 -7.27 -4.48 9.41
CA GLY A 53 -8.11 -4.62 8.22
C GLY A 53 -7.30 -4.54 6.95
N GLU A 54 -7.82 -5.22 5.93
CA GLU A 54 -7.26 -5.20 4.59
C GLU A 54 -7.46 -3.84 3.93
N PHE A 55 -6.47 -3.45 3.14
CA PHE A 55 -6.55 -2.29 2.28
C PHE A 55 -6.43 -2.69 0.81
N TRP A 56 -7.55 -2.55 0.12
CA TRP A 56 -7.67 -2.82 -1.30
C TRP A 56 -7.54 -1.52 -2.08
N SER A 57 -6.53 -1.45 -2.95
CA SER A 57 -6.25 -0.26 -3.75
C SER A 57 -5.49 -0.62 -5.02
N GLY A 58 -5.68 0.19 -6.07
CA GLY A 58 -5.18 -0.13 -7.40
C GLY A 58 -5.82 -1.38 -7.98
N GLN A 59 -5.33 -1.78 -9.15
CA GLN A 59 -5.80 -2.97 -9.84
C GLN A 59 -4.63 -3.72 -10.48
N LYS A 60 -4.76 -5.03 -10.66
CA LYS A 60 -3.80 -5.87 -11.40
C LYS A 60 -4.51 -6.61 -12.51
N ALA A 61 -3.81 -6.83 -13.63
CA ALA A 61 -4.36 -7.56 -14.75
C ALA A 61 -4.36 -9.07 -14.44
N VAL A 62 -5.41 -9.78 -14.87
CA VAL A 62 -5.52 -11.23 -14.79
C VAL A 62 -5.99 -11.76 -16.15
N ILE A 63 -5.27 -12.77 -16.67
CA ILE A 63 -5.57 -13.40 -17.96
C ILE A 63 -6.33 -14.71 -17.74
N ASP A 64 -7.53 -14.80 -18.29
CA ASP A 64 -8.32 -16.02 -18.43
C ASP A 64 -7.72 -16.88 -19.55
N ARG A 65 -7.16 -18.02 -19.17
CA ARG A 65 -6.46 -18.93 -20.07
C ARG A 65 -7.40 -19.71 -20.99
N ASP A 66 -8.65 -19.88 -20.59
CA ASP A 66 -9.63 -20.63 -21.40
C ASP A 66 -10.13 -19.79 -22.58
N LYS A 67 -10.07 -18.46 -22.46
CA LYS A 67 -10.38 -17.50 -23.54
C LYS A 67 -9.17 -17.05 -24.33
N CYS A 68 -7.97 -17.11 -23.75
CA CYS A 68 -6.78 -16.56 -24.37
C CYS A 68 -6.35 -17.36 -25.61
N THR A 69 -6.36 -16.71 -26.77
CA THR A 69 -5.87 -17.28 -28.04
C THR A 69 -4.36 -17.14 -28.25
N GLN A 70 -3.64 -16.63 -27.24
CA GLN A 70 -2.18 -16.46 -27.27
C GLN A 70 -1.67 -15.55 -28.41
N CYS A 71 -2.45 -14.53 -28.80
CA CYS A 71 -2.12 -13.64 -29.90
C CYS A 71 -0.93 -12.69 -29.66
N GLY A 72 -0.45 -12.55 -28.42
CA GLY A 72 0.74 -11.76 -28.07
C GLY A 72 0.52 -10.26 -27.87
N LEU A 73 -0.60 -9.68 -28.32
CA LEU A 73 -0.85 -8.23 -28.26
C LEU A 73 -0.68 -7.63 -26.86
N CYS A 74 -1.13 -8.33 -25.82
CA CYS A 74 -1.00 -7.89 -24.44
C CYS A 74 0.47 -7.74 -23.99
N GLN A 75 1.37 -8.59 -24.48
CA GLN A 75 2.80 -8.54 -24.17
C GLN A 75 3.45 -7.37 -24.91
N GLU A 76 3.11 -7.15 -26.18
CA GLU A 76 3.64 -6.05 -27.00
C GLU A 76 3.33 -4.66 -26.43
N VAL A 77 2.12 -4.47 -25.87
CA VAL A 77 1.71 -3.18 -25.30
C VAL A 77 2.18 -2.97 -23.85
N CYS A 78 2.67 -4.02 -23.17
CA CYS A 78 3.04 -3.96 -21.77
C CYS A 78 4.41 -3.29 -21.58
N ARG A 79 4.41 -1.98 -21.27
CA ARG A 79 5.64 -1.20 -21.03
C ARG A 79 6.44 -1.60 -19.79
N PHE A 80 5.84 -2.41 -18.92
CA PHE A 80 6.44 -2.85 -17.66
C PHE A 80 6.95 -4.29 -17.74
N GLU A 81 6.86 -4.93 -18.91
CA GLU A 81 7.29 -6.32 -19.13
C GLU A 81 6.63 -7.31 -18.16
N ALA A 82 5.48 -6.94 -17.59
CA ALA A 82 4.77 -7.71 -16.56
C ALA A 82 4.00 -8.92 -17.10
N ILE A 83 4.11 -9.24 -18.40
CA ILE A 83 3.37 -10.35 -19.02
C ILE A 83 4.33 -11.26 -19.79
N GLU A 84 4.53 -12.47 -19.27
CA GLU A 84 5.37 -13.52 -19.86
C GLU A 84 4.59 -14.83 -19.90
N ASP A 85 4.69 -15.60 -20.99
CA ASP A 85 3.94 -16.86 -21.19
C ASP A 85 2.43 -16.76 -20.87
N PHE A 86 1.83 -15.62 -21.25
CA PHE A 86 0.43 -15.30 -20.98
C PHE A 86 0.06 -15.44 -19.49
N ARG A 87 0.99 -15.06 -18.61
CA ARG A 87 0.82 -14.87 -17.18
C ARG A 87 1.24 -13.47 -16.82
N VAL A 88 0.47 -12.85 -15.93
CA VAL A 88 0.82 -11.54 -15.38
C VAL A 88 1.67 -11.75 -14.14
N ASP A 89 2.82 -11.10 -14.08
CA ASP A 89 3.55 -10.90 -12.84
C ASP A 89 2.89 -9.73 -12.06
N PRO A 90 2.24 -9.99 -10.92
CA PRO A 90 1.57 -8.96 -10.17
C PRO A 90 2.53 -7.94 -9.55
N ILE A 91 3.81 -8.27 -9.37
CA ILE A 91 4.81 -7.34 -8.81
C ILE A 91 5.13 -6.25 -9.85
N SER A 92 5.46 -6.66 -11.08
CA SER A 92 5.82 -5.72 -12.15
C SER A 92 4.60 -5.03 -12.80
N CYS A 93 3.38 -5.54 -12.57
CA CYS A 93 2.18 -4.99 -13.20
C CYS A 93 1.73 -3.68 -12.54
N GLU A 94 1.87 -2.54 -13.24
CA GLU A 94 1.39 -1.23 -12.73
C GLU A 94 -0.13 -1.03 -12.80
N GLY A 95 -0.91 -2.01 -13.26
CA GLY A 95 -2.37 -1.87 -13.28
C GLY A 95 -2.92 -0.90 -14.32
N CYS A 96 -2.14 -0.52 -15.34
CA CYS A 96 -2.50 0.52 -16.31
C CYS A 96 -3.66 0.18 -17.26
N GLY A 97 -4.04 -1.10 -17.38
CA GLY A 97 -5.21 -1.54 -18.15
C GLY A 97 -5.07 -1.61 -19.68
N PHE A 98 -3.93 -1.25 -20.27
CA PHE A 98 -3.76 -1.31 -21.73
C PHE A 98 -3.92 -2.72 -22.32
N CYS A 99 -3.38 -3.73 -21.64
CA CYS A 99 -3.52 -5.13 -22.05
C CYS A 99 -5.00 -5.58 -22.08
N CYS A 100 -5.80 -5.12 -21.11
CA CYS A 100 -7.24 -5.36 -21.06
C CYS A 100 -7.95 -4.76 -22.28
N ASN A 101 -7.64 -3.51 -22.62
CA ASN A 101 -8.30 -2.79 -23.70
C ASN A 101 -7.95 -3.31 -25.11
N VAL A 102 -6.76 -3.90 -25.30
CA VAL A 102 -6.30 -4.39 -26.61
C VAL A 102 -6.65 -5.86 -26.85
N CYS A 103 -7.09 -6.60 -25.83
CA CYS A 103 -7.35 -8.02 -25.96
C CYS A 103 -8.63 -8.27 -26.80
N PRO A 104 -8.53 -8.90 -28.00
CA PRO A 104 -9.68 -9.09 -28.88
C PRO A 104 -10.68 -10.12 -28.35
N GLU A 105 -10.23 -11.05 -27.49
CA GLU A 105 -11.05 -12.11 -26.90
C GLU A 105 -11.65 -11.71 -25.54
N GLU A 106 -11.41 -10.47 -25.09
CA GLU A 106 -11.81 -10.01 -23.75
C GLU A 106 -11.34 -10.96 -22.63
N ALA A 107 -10.18 -11.60 -22.85
CA ALA A 107 -9.61 -12.60 -21.96
C ALA A 107 -8.88 -12.00 -20.75
N ILE A 108 -8.77 -10.67 -20.66
CA ILE A 108 -8.01 -9.98 -19.61
C ILE A 108 -8.98 -9.14 -18.79
N THR A 109 -8.88 -9.22 -17.47
CA THR A 109 -9.68 -8.43 -16.53
C THR A 109 -8.78 -7.67 -15.56
N MET A 110 -9.23 -6.50 -15.10
CA MET A 110 -8.56 -5.73 -14.05
C MET A 110 -9.24 -6.05 -12.71
N GLN A 111 -8.50 -6.63 -11.78
CA GLN A 111 -9.01 -7.02 -10.47
C GLN A 111 -8.43 -6.11 -9.38
N GLU A 112 -9.21 -5.86 -8.33
CA GLU A 112 -8.71 -5.13 -7.16
C GLU A 112 -7.52 -5.85 -6.53
N ASN A 113 -6.63 -5.05 -5.96
CA ASN A 113 -5.36 -5.54 -5.44
C ASN A 113 -5.23 -5.22 -3.95
N LEU A 114 -4.88 -6.25 -3.18
CA LEU A 114 -4.59 -6.09 -1.76
C LEU A 114 -3.24 -5.39 -1.60
N SER A 115 -3.29 -4.08 -1.37
CA SER A 115 -2.10 -3.23 -1.30
C SER A 115 -1.48 -3.21 0.08
N GLY A 116 -2.20 -3.57 1.14
CA GLY A 116 -1.65 -3.56 2.48
C GLY A 116 -2.69 -3.78 3.55
N TYR A 117 -2.33 -3.38 4.77
CA TYR A 117 -3.16 -3.52 5.96
C TYR A 117 -3.06 -2.26 6.81
N TRP A 118 -4.17 -1.85 7.41
CA TRP A 118 -4.20 -0.83 8.46
C TRP A 118 -4.38 -1.49 9.83
N PHE A 119 -3.95 -0.79 10.86
CA PHE A 119 -3.95 -1.28 12.23
C PHE A 119 -4.40 -0.20 13.19
N ILE A 120 -5.31 -0.57 14.10
CA ILE A 120 -5.56 0.18 15.34
C ILE A 120 -4.88 -0.61 16.45
N SER A 121 -3.92 0.03 17.13
CA SER A 121 -3.10 -0.62 18.12
C SER A 121 -3.01 0.20 19.40
N GLU A 122 -2.79 -0.46 20.52
CA GLU A 122 -2.59 0.20 21.81
C GLU A 122 -1.09 0.23 22.14
N THR A 123 -0.60 1.36 22.66
CA THR A 123 0.77 1.49 23.18
C THR A 123 0.72 1.88 24.65
N HIS A 124 1.87 1.85 25.33
CA HIS A 124 1.99 2.44 26.66
C HIS A 124 1.60 3.93 26.72
N TYR A 125 1.66 4.64 25.59
CA TYR A 125 1.43 6.07 25.48
C TYR A 125 0.05 6.44 24.92
N GLY A 126 -0.82 5.44 24.69
CA GLY A 126 -2.16 5.59 24.12
C GLY A 126 -2.31 4.95 22.74
N PRO A 127 -3.46 5.17 22.07
CA PRO A 127 -3.76 4.53 20.79
C PRO A 127 -2.84 5.01 19.66
N LEU A 128 -2.47 4.08 18.79
CA LEU A 128 -1.71 4.29 17.57
C LEU A 128 -2.48 3.71 16.37
N VAL A 129 -2.76 4.57 15.40
CA VAL A 129 -3.25 4.17 14.08
C VAL A 129 -2.07 4.20 13.12
N HIS A 130 -1.81 3.10 12.44
CA HIS A 130 -0.71 2.97 11.48
C HIS A 130 -1.08 1.95 10.42
N ALA A 131 -0.26 1.85 9.38
CA ALA A 131 -0.50 0.89 8.32
C ALA A 131 0.80 0.43 7.68
N ARG A 132 0.72 -0.65 6.91
CA ARG A 132 1.84 -1.21 6.18
C ARG A 132 1.39 -1.64 4.80
N LEU A 133 2.14 -1.23 3.79
CA LEU A 133 1.96 -1.71 2.43
C LEU A 133 2.61 -3.08 2.25
N GLY A 134 2.05 -3.87 1.34
CA GLY A 134 2.69 -5.06 0.81
C GLY A 134 3.92 -4.72 -0.03
N VAL A 135 4.68 -5.75 -0.41
CA VAL A 135 5.85 -5.57 -1.26
C VAL A 135 5.43 -5.03 -2.63
N ALA A 136 6.15 -4.00 -3.11
CA ALA A 136 5.91 -3.33 -4.39
C ALA A 136 4.46 -2.81 -4.56
N GLN A 137 3.86 -2.37 -3.46
CA GLN A 137 2.54 -1.73 -3.47
C GLN A 137 2.70 -0.22 -3.40
N GLU A 138 1.78 0.49 -4.06
CA GLU A 138 1.71 1.95 -4.05
C GLU A 138 0.45 2.44 -3.31
N ASN A 139 0.17 3.75 -3.36
CA ASN A 139 -0.99 4.42 -2.77
C ASN A 139 -0.99 4.58 -1.24
N SER A 140 0.19 4.75 -0.62
CA SER A 140 0.33 5.07 0.81
C SER A 140 -0.54 6.24 1.28
N GLY A 141 -0.66 7.29 0.46
CA GLY A 141 -1.42 8.49 0.80
C GLY A 141 -2.94 8.33 0.99
N LYS A 142 -3.52 7.16 0.68
CA LYS A 142 -4.94 6.84 0.92
C LYS A 142 -5.17 5.87 2.08
N LEU A 143 -4.11 5.28 2.63
CA LEU A 143 -4.21 4.18 3.56
C LEU A 143 -4.41 4.65 5.01
N VAL A 144 -3.82 5.77 5.39
CA VAL A 144 -4.00 6.40 6.71
C VAL A 144 -4.28 7.89 6.49
N ALA A 145 -5.55 8.29 6.56
CA ALA A 145 -6.03 9.65 6.29
C ALA A 145 -7.13 10.07 7.27
#